data_AF-A0A518V1S6-F1
#
_entry.id   AF-A0A518V1S6-F1
#
_cell.length_a   1.000
_cell.length_b   1.000
_cell.length_c   1.000
_cell.angle_alpha   90.00
_cell.angle_beta   90.00
_cell.angle_gamma   90.00
#
_symmetry.space_group_name_H-M   'P 1'
#
loop_
_entity.id
_entity.type
_entity.pdbx_description
1 polymer ?
#
loop_
_entity_poly.entity_id
_entity_poly.type
_entity_poly.pdbx_seq_one_letter_code
_entity_poly.pdbx_strand_id
1 'polypeptide(L)' 'MIDSIISLSFSMYSNPGVYGVLLGSGVSRSAGIPTGWQIVLDLCRKLANFEKIYNPWLQQYSYRIYRITNLFE' A
#
# COMPACT_ATOMS: atom_id res chain seq x y z
N MET A 1 1.20 9.42 29.79
CA MET A 1 1.11 8.19 28.98
C MET A 1 2.52 7.75 28.65
N ILE A 2 2.82 6.45 28.74
CA ILE A 2 4.11 5.92 28.26
C ILE A 2 4.04 5.82 26.74
N ASP A 3 5.17 6.05 26.07
CA ASP A 3 5.25 5.93 24.60
C ASP A 3 4.99 4.49 24.15
N SER A 4 4.22 4.33 23.07
CA SER A 4 3.79 3.01 22.58
C SER A 4 4.95 2.16 22.07
N ILE A 5 5.98 2.78 21.47
CA ILE A 5 7.16 2.06 20.97
C ILE A 5 8.01 1.60 22.16
N ILE A 6 8.15 2.44 23.18
CA ILE A 6 8.83 2.06 24.43
C ILE A 6 8.12 0.86 25.08
N SER A 7 6.79 0.90 25.21
CA SER A 7 6.00 -0.21 25.74
C SER A 7 6.19 -1.51 24.95
N LEU A 8 6.14 -1.42 23.61
CA LEU A 8 6.33 -2.58 22.73
C LEU A 8 7.75 -3.16 22.86
N SER A 9 8.78 -2.32 22.85
CA SER A 9 10.18 -2.74 22.98
C SER A 9 10.43 -3.52 24.27
N PHE A 10 9.90 -3.04 25.40
CA PHE A 10 10.02 -3.72 26.68
C PHE A 10 9.31 -5.08 26.69
N SER A 11 8.11 -5.15 26.08
CA SER A 11 7.35 -6.40 25.97
C SER A 11 8.05 -7.44 25.08
N MET A 12 8.61 -7.02 23.94
CA MET A 12 9.36 -7.89 23.03
C MET A 12 10.65 -8.41 23.68
N TYR A 13 11.36 -7.56 24.42
CA TYR A 13 12.56 -7.96 25.16
C TYR A 13 12.23 -8.96 26.27
N SER A 14 11.15 -8.71 27.02
CA SER A 14 10.78 -9.53 28.20
C SER A 14 10.15 -10.87 27.84
N ASN A 15 9.63 -11.03 26.61
CA ASN A 15 8.89 -12.21 26.18
C ASN A 15 9.48 -12.80 24.87
N PRO A 16 10.67 -13.41 24.92
CA PRO A 16 11.31 -13.96 23.73
C PRO A 16 10.45 -15.08 23.12
N GLY A 17 10.30 -15.06 21.78
CA GLY A 17 9.56 -16.08 21.04
C GLY A 17 8.03 -15.91 21.02
N VAL A 18 7.47 -14.91 21.70
CA VAL A 18 6.01 -14.69 21.74
C VAL A 18 5.49 -13.95 20.50
N TYR A 19 6.30 -13.07 19.92
CA TYR A 19 5.88 -12.24 18.79
C TYR A 19 6.29 -12.87 17.44
N GLY A 20 5.31 -13.09 16.57
CA GLY A 20 5.49 -13.35 15.15
C GLY A 20 5.06 -12.12 14.33
N VAL A 21 5.78 -11.82 13.26
CA VAL A 21 5.47 -10.67 12.39
C VAL A 21 5.04 -11.16 11.02
N LEU A 22 3.84 -10.73 10.59
CA LEU A 22 3.38 -10.91 9.22
C LEU A 22 3.71 -9.64 8.42
N LEU A 23 4.58 -9.77 7.43
CA LEU A 23 5.01 -8.65 6.59
C LEU A 23 4.35 -8.74 5.21
N GLY A 24 3.78 -7.62 4.77
CA GLY A 24 3.30 -7.46 3.39
C GLY A 24 4.30 -6.70 2.51
N SER A 25 4.06 -6.68 1.20
CA SER A 25 4.89 -5.95 0.22
C SER A 25 5.12 -4.46 0.53
N GLY A 26 4.26 -3.86 1.36
CA GLY A 26 4.40 -2.48 1.84
C GLY A 26 5.73 -2.17 2.53
N VAL A 27 6.37 -3.16 3.18
CA VAL A 27 7.63 -2.91 3.90
C VAL A 27 8.81 -2.60 2.97
N SER A 28 8.74 -3.00 1.71
CA SER A 28 9.78 -2.76 0.71
C SER A 28 9.55 -1.51 -0.13
N ARG A 29 8.48 -0.75 0.14
CA ARG A 29 8.10 0.42 -0.66
C ARG A 29 9.16 1.52 -0.64
N SER A 30 9.77 1.78 0.52
CA SER A 30 10.84 2.77 0.67
C SER A 30 12.12 2.38 -0.10
N ALA A 31 12.29 1.09 -0.41
CA ALA A 31 13.36 0.58 -1.27
C ALA A 31 13.01 0.65 -2.77
N GLY A 32 11.89 1.29 -3.14
CA GLY A 32 11.45 1.44 -4.52
C GLY A 32 10.74 0.21 -5.11
N ILE A 33 10.48 -0.82 -4.30
CA ILE A 33 9.73 -2.00 -4.75
C ILE A 33 8.23 -1.69 -4.71
N PRO A 34 7.49 -1.83 -5.83
CA PRO A 34 6.07 -1.54 -5.84
C PRO A 34 5.29 -2.56 -5.00
N THR A 35 4.28 -2.07 -4.30
CA THR A 35 3.32 -2.92 -3.58
C THR A 35 2.41 -3.66 -4.55
N GLY A 36 1.80 -4.76 -4.09
CA GLY A 36 0.80 -5.49 -4.88
C GLY A 36 -0.34 -4.58 -5.38
N TRP A 37 -0.77 -3.61 -4.58
CA TRP A 37 -1.79 -2.64 -4.99
C TRP A 37 -1.32 -1.72 -6.12
N GLN A 38 -0.09 -1.22 -6.05
CA GLN A 38 0.49 -0.38 -7.11
C GLN A 38 0.64 -1.16 -8.42
N ILE A 39 0.99 -2.45 -8.35
CA ILE A 39 1.03 -3.35 -9.51
C ILE A 39 -0.35 -3.51 -10.13
N VAL A 40 -1.39 -3.77 -9.33
CA VAL A 40 -2.77 -3.90 -9.82
C VAL A 40 -3.22 -2.63 -10.53
N LEU A 41 -2.98 -1.46 -9.93
CA LEU A 41 -3.32 -0.17 -10.54
C LEU A 41 -2.59 0.05 -11.88
N ASP A 42 -1.30 -0.28 -11.94
CA ASP A 42 -0.51 -0.17 -13.17
C ASP A 42 -1.05 -1.08 -14.28
N LEU A 43 -1.40 -2.33 -13.94
CA LEU A 43 -2.02 -3.27 -14.88
C LEU A 43 -3.39 -2.79 -15.36
N CYS A 44 -4.25 -2.28 -14.48
CA CYS A 44 -5.53 -1.70 -14.87
C CYS A 44 -5.36 -0.53 -15.85
N ARG A 45 -4.38 0.35 -15.62
CA ARG A 45 -4.07 1.46 -16.55
C ARG A 45 -3.56 0.97 -17.90
N LYS A 46 -2.66 -0.02 -17.90
CA LYS A 46 -2.15 -0.65 -19.12
C LYS A 46 -3.28 -1.27 -19.93
N LEU A 47 -4.19 -1.99 -19.28
CA LEU A 47 -5.36 -2.60 -19.93
C LEU A 47 -6.28 -1.52 -20.54
N ALA A 48 -6.62 -0.47 -19.78
CA ALA A 48 -7.45 0.62 -20.27
C ALA A 48 -6.86 1.33 -21.50
N ASN A 49 -5.54 1.52 -21.52
CA ASN A 49 -4.83 2.11 -22.65
C ASN A 49 -4.78 1.16 -23.86
N PHE A 50 -4.60 -0.14 -23.63
CA PHE A 50 -4.52 -1.15 -24.68
C PHE A 50 -5.86 -1.30 -25.42
N GLU A 51 -6.98 -1.33 -24.71
CA GLU A 51 -8.31 -1.46 -25.32
C GLU A 51 -8.78 -0.20 -26.05
N LYS A 52 -8.00 0.89 -26.09
CA LYS A 52 -8.40 2.20 -26.66
C LYS A 52 -9.81 2.61 -26.21
N ILE A 53 -10.12 2.41 -24.92
CA ILE A 53 -11.38 2.91 -24.38
C ILE A 53 -11.25 4.43 -24.28
N TYR A 54 -11.48 5.13 -25.38
CA TYR A 54 -11.59 6.59 -25.40
C TYR A 54 -12.93 6.95 -24.79
N ASN A 55 -12.99 6.94 -23.47
CA ASN A 55 -14.13 7.40 -22.72
C ASN A 55 -13.71 8.65 -21.91
N PRO A 56 -14.24 9.84 -22.23
CA PRO A 56 -13.89 11.09 -21.54
C PRO A 56 -14.06 11.01 -20.01
N TRP A 57 -15.00 10.18 -19.55
CA TRP A 57 -15.26 9.96 -18.13
C TRP A 57 -14.21 9.05 -17.46
N LEU A 58 -13.45 8.24 -18.22
CA LEU A 58 -12.37 7.43 -17.66
C LEU A 58 -11.16 8.26 -17.23
N GLN A 59 -10.90 9.42 -17.83
CA GLN A 59 -9.92 10.37 -17.30
C GLN A 59 -10.35 10.88 -15.91
N GLN A 60 -11.63 11.21 -15.75
CA GLN A 60 -12.18 11.65 -14.46
C GLN A 60 -12.26 10.51 -13.43
N TYR A 61 -12.54 9.28 -13.87
CA TYR A 61 -12.51 8.08 -13.02
C TYR A 61 -11.10 7.73 -12.57
N SER A 62 -10.08 7.86 -13.44
CA SER A 62 -8.68 7.71 -13.07
C SER A 62 -8.36 8.67 -11.92
N TYR A 63 -8.69 9.96 -12.07
CA TYR A 63 -8.53 10.97 -11.00
C TYR A 63 -9.28 10.63 -9.70
N ARG A 64 -10.48 10.04 -9.77
CA ARG A 64 -11.24 9.59 -8.60
C ARG A 64 -10.61 8.37 -7.93
N ILE A 65 -10.13 7.40 -8.70
CA ILE A 65 -9.40 6.24 -8.17
C ILE A 65 -8.10 6.72 -7.51
N TYR A 66 -7.33 7.59 -8.16
CA TYR A 66 -6.13 8.20 -7.57
C TYR A 66 -6.42 8.93 -6.24
N ARG A 67 -7.55 9.66 -6.17
CA ARG A 67 -7.97 10.36 -4.95
C ARG A 67 -8.36 9.39 -3.83
N ILE A 68 -9.02 8.28 -4.15
CA ILE A 68 -9.37 7.23 -3.17
C ILE A 68 -8.12 6.44 -2.74
N THR A 69 -7.17 6.19 -3.63
CA THR A 69 -5.95 5.43 -3.30
C THR A 69 -4.97 6.22 -2.46
N ASN A 70 -4.90 7.54 -2.63
CA ASN A 70 -4.11 8.43 -1.75
C ASN A 70 -4.84 8.83 -0.46
N LEU A 71 -6.07 8.36 -0.23
CA LEU A 71 -6.76 8.51 1.06
C LEU A 71 -6.35 7.43 2.08
N PHE A 72 -5.63 6.40 1.64
CA PHE A 72 -5.13 5.29 2.47
C PHE A 72 -3.59 5.26 2.57
N GLU A 73 -2.93 6.33 2.14
CA GLU A 73 -1.50 6.58 2.38
C GLU A 73 -1.29 7.67 3.44
#